data_AF-A0A0F3N0N3-F1
#
_entry.id   AF-A0A0F3N0N3-F1
#
_cell.length_a   1.000
_cell.length_b   1.000
_cell.length_c   1.000
_cell.angle_alpha   90.00
_cell.angle_beta   90.00
_cell.angle_gamma   90.00
#
_symmetry.space_group_name_H-M   'P 1'
#
loop_
_entity.id
_entity.type
_entity.pdbx_description
1 polymer ?
#
loop_
_entity_poly.entity_id
_entity_poly.type
_entity_poly.pdbx_seq_one_letter_code
_entity_poly.pdbx_strand_id
1 'polypeptide(L)'
;MLNIGFTFAQISNIENDKQEFFVENDYNIKSLTDAGVSVKELLAMEPSQQDLVIKNSLRIKILIDYGLSIKKLLAMEVGQQKLFIENSYKVKSLSKARGSLRKNCLM
;
A
#
# COMPACT_ATOMS: atom_id res chain seq x y z
N MET A 1 -17.71 -0.81 16.97
CA MET A 1 -16.80 -0.10 16.04
C MET A 1 -16.40 -1.07 14.95
N LEU A 2 -16.76 -0.79 13.70
CA LEU A 2 -16.16 -1.47 12.56
C LEU A 2 -14.67 -1.07 12.55
N ASN A 3 -13.76 -2.01 12.80
CA ASN A 3 -12.31 -1.78 12.75
C ASN A 3 -11.81 -1.80 11.30
N ILE A 4 -12.55 -1.09 10.45
CA ILE A 4 -12.25 -0.91 9.04
C ILE A 4 -11.25 0.25 8.93
N GLY A 5 -10.39 0.28 7.92
CA GLY A 5 -9.41 1.35 7.74
C GLY A 5 -10.02 2.76 7.52
N PHE A 6 -11.34 2.89 7.67
CA PHE A 6 -12.17 4.07 7.52
C PHE A 6 -13.02 4.34 8.76
N THR A 7 -13.33 5.60 9.03
CA THR A 7 -14.45 5.98 9.91
C THR A 7 -15.73 6.04 9.10
N PHE A 8 -16.89 5.84 9.76
CA PHE A 8 -18.20 6.01 9.12
C PHE A 8 -18.34 7.39 8.46
N ALA A 9 -17.87 8.44 9.14
CA ALA A 9 -17.88 9.81 8.61
C ALA A 9 -17.03 9.99 7.35
N GLN A 10 -15.92 9.25 7.20
CA GLN A 10 -15.13 9.29 5.98
C GLN A 10 -15.87 8.60 4.83
N ILE A 11 -16.50 7.43 5.06
CA ILE A 11 -17.26 6.70 4.03
C ILE A 11 -18.46 7.52 3.58
N SER A 12 -19.20 8.13 4.50
CA SER A 12 -20.39 8.93 4.17
C SER A 12 -20.09 10.16 3.31
N ASN A 13 -18.83 10.61 3.28
CA ASN A 13 -18.37 11.75 2.49
C ASN A 13 -17.82 11.33 1.11
N ILE A 14 -17.73 10.03 0.82
CA ILE A 14 -17.39 9.51 -0.51
C ILE A 14 -18.66 9.53 -1.37
N GLU A 15 -18.51 9.81 -2.68
CA GLU A 15 -19.60 9.65 -3.66
C GLU A 15 -20.23 8.25 -3.55
N ASN A 16 -21.55 8.18 -3.59
CA ASN A 16 -22.31 6.97 -3.23
C ASN A 16 -21.90 5.74 -4.05
N ASP A 17 -21.69 5.92 -5.35
CA ASP A 17 -21.23 4.89 -6.30
C ASP A 17 -19.81 4.37 -6.03
N LYS A 18 -19.00 5.09 -5.24
CA LYS A 18 -17.66 4.69 -4.82
C LYS A 18 -17.62 4.09 -3.43
N GLN A 19 -18.66 4.30 -2.60
CA GLN A 19 -18.69 3.78 -1.22
C GLN A 19 -18.55 2.26 -1.18
N GLU A 20 -19.24 1.55 -2.07
CA GLU A 20 -19.20 0.09 -2.17
C GLU A 20 -17.76 -0.42 -2.36
N PHE A 21 -17.02 0.14 -3.31
CA PHE A 21 -15.63 -0.23 -3.56
C PHE A 21 -14.73 -0.13 -2.31
N PHE A 22 -14.86 0.96 -1.54
CA PHE A 22 -14.06 1.14 -0.32
C PHE A 22 -14.52 0.23 0.82
N VAL A 23 -15.82 -0.04 0.94
CA VAL A 23 -16.37 -0.96 1.94
C VAL A 23 -15.93 -2.40 1.65
N GLU A 24 -16.02 -2.85 0.40
CA GLU A 24 -15.61 -4.20 -0.03
C GLU A 24 -14.10 -4.44 0.12
N ASN A 25 -13.31 -3.37 0.15
CA ASN A 25 -11.85 -3.44 0.27
C ASN A 25 -11.33 -3.01 1.65
N ASP A 26 -12.18 -3.03 2.68
CA ASP A 26 -11.86 -2.54 4.03
C ASP A 26 -10.54 -3.09 4.62
N TYR A 27 -10.28 -4.38 4.43
CA TYR A 27 -9.07 -5.06 4.88
C TYR A 27 -7.83 -4.59 4.10
N ASN A 28 -7.97 -4.40 2.78
CA ASN A 28 -6.92 -3.87 1.93
C ASN A 28 -6.56 -2.44 2.35
N ILE A 29 -7.56 -1.62 2.60
CA ILE A 29 -7.36 -0.26 3.10
C ILE A 29 -6.71 -0.31 4.48
N LYS A 30 -7.17 -1.17 5.39
CA LYS A 30 -6.56 -1.29 6.71
C LYS A 30 -5.07 -1.62 6.60
N SER A 31 -4.69 -2.57 5.74
CA SER A 31 -3.29 -2.91 5.48
C SER A 31 -2.47 -1.71 4.99
N LEU A 32 -3.06 -0.83 4.16
CA LEU A 32 -2.42 0.39 3.68
C LEU A 32 -2.28 1.45 4.77
N THR A 33 -3.31 1.62 5.61
CA THR A 33 -3.28 2.55 6.76
C THR A 33 -2.27 2.11 7.82
N ASP A 34 -2.17 0.80 8.08
CA ASP A 34 -1.15 0.22 8.97
C ASP A 34 0.27 0.43 8.41
N ALA A 35 0.40 0.60 7.08
CA ALA A 35 1.65 0.93 6.40
C ALA A 35 1.91 2.45 6.31
N GLY A 36 1.02 3.29 6.84
CA GLY A 36 1.17 4.75 6.83
C GLY A 36 0.60 5.47 5.60
N VAL A 37 -0.16 4.79 4.73
CA VAL A 37 -0.93 5.46 3.67
C VAL A 37 -2.27 5.89 4.23
N SER A 38 -2.51 7.19 4.33
CA SER A 38 -3.75 7.69 4.91
C SER A 38 -4.96 7.49 3.99
N VAL A 39 -6.15 7.35 4.57
CA VAL A 39 -7.42 7.38 3.83
C VAL A 39 -7.53 8.63 2.96
N LYS A 40 -7.12 9.79 3.49
CA LYS A 40 -7.14 11.05 2.76
C LYS A 40 -6.27 10.99 1.50
N GLU A 41 -5.09 10.36 1.58
CA GLU A 41 -4.25 10.15 0.41
C GLU A 41 -4.89 9.20 -0.59
N LEU A 42 -5.51 8.10 -0.13
CA LEU A 42 -6.22 7.16 -1.02
C LEU A 42 -7.36 7.86 -1.78
N LEU A 43 -8.17 8.67 -1.09
CA LEU A 43 -9.27 9.41 -1.71
C LEU A 43 -8.81 10.49 -2.69
N ALA A 44 -7.60 11.02 -2.51
CA ALA A 44 -7.01 12.02 -3.41
C ALA A 44 -6.33 11.41 -4.65
N MET A 45 -6.21 10.09 -4.74
CA MET A 45 -5.68 9.40 -5.92
C MET A 45 -6.71 9.36 -7.05
N GLU A 46 -6.23 9.38 -8.29
CA GLU A 46 -7.06 9.10 -9.45
C GLU A 46 -7.64 7.67 -9.37
N PRO A 47 -8.82 7.39 -9.96
CA PRO A 47 -9.47 6.08 -9.83
C PRO A 47 -8.59 4.88 -10.20
N SER A 48 -7.77 5.00 -11.24
CA SER A 48 -6.84 3.93 -11.66
C SER A 48 -5.72 3.69 -10.65
N GLN A 49 -5.27 4.73 -9.96
CA GLN A 49 -4.30 4.64 -8.87
C GLN A 49 -4.93 4.04 -7.62
N GLN A 50 -6.18 4.42 -7.30
CA GLN A 50 -6.94 3.79 -6.20
C GLN A 50 -7.04 2.29 -6.42
N ASP A 51 -7.43 1.86 -7.63
CA ASP A 51 -7.57 0.45 -7.98
C ASP A 51 -6.24 -0.31 -7.83
N LEU A 52 -5.16 0.22 -8.42
CA LEU A 52 -3.82 -0.35 -8.33
C LEU A 52 -3.38 -0.49 -6.87
N VAL A 53 -3.56 0.56 -6.07
CA VAL A 53 -3.06 0.62 -4.69
C VAL A 53 -3.84 -0.30 -3.77
N ILE A 54 -5.17 -0.24 -3.85
CA ILE A 54 -6.06 -0.99 -2.96
C ILE A 54 -6.02 -2.48 -3.28
N LYS A 55 -6.10 -2.87 -4.56
CA LYS A 55 -6.04 -4.30 -4.93
C LYS A 55 -4.68 -4.94 -4.67
N ASN A 56 -3.61 -4.15 -4.58
CA ASN A 56 -2.24 -4.64 -4.28
C ASN A 56 -1.76 -4.28 -2.86
N SER A 57 -2.69 -4.00 -1.93
CA SER A 57 -2.45 -3.51 -0.57
C SER A 57 -1.28 -4.19 0.16
N LEU A 58 -1.26 -5.52 0.22
CA LEU A 58 -0.23 -6.29 0.92
C LEU A 58 1.16 -6.14 0.28
N ARG A 59 1.21 -6.12 -1.06
CA ARG A 59 2.46 -5.96 -1.82
C ARG A 59 3.02 -4.55 -1.63
N ILE A 60 2.15 -3.56 -1.65
CA ILE A 60 2.51 -2.16 -1.42
C ILE A 60 2.95 -1.94 0.02
N LYS A 61 2.25 -2.51 1.00
CA LYS A 61 2.69 -2.52 2.41
C LYS A 61 4.12 -3.05 2.54
N ILE A 62 4.44 -4.17 1.90
CA ILE A 62 5.80 -4.72 1.89
C ILE A 62 6.78 -3.70 1.31
N LEU A 63 6.48 -3.10 0.15
CA LEU A 63 7.38 -2.13 -0.46
C LEU A 63 7.63 -0.92 0.46
N ILE A 64 6.59 -0.42 1.14
CA ILE A 64 6.68 0.68 2.11
C ILE A 64 7.51 0.26 3.34
N ASP A 65 7.26 -0.91 3.91
CA ASP A 65 8.02 -1.46 5.05
C ASP A 65 9.53 -1.57 4.73
N TYR A 66 9.88 -1.69 3.44
CA TYR A 66 11.26 -1.75 2.94
C TYR A 66 11.74 -0.44 2.29
N GLY A 67 11.03 0.68 2.51
CA GLY A 67 11.51 2.04 2.23
C GLY A 67 11.06 2.65 0.91
N LEU A 68 10.21 1.97 0.12
CA LEU A 68 9.63 2.56 -1.09
C LEU A 68 8.30 3.26 -0.75
N SER A 69 8.31 4.59 -0.68
CA SER A 69 7.09 5.37 -0.43
C SER A 69 6.06 5.23 -1.56
N ILE A 70 4.77 5.35 -1.20
CA ILE A 70 3.68 5.29 -2.19
C ILE A 70 3.79 6.40 -3.25
N LYS A 71 4.17 7.62 -2.84
CA LYS A 71 4.39 8.74 -3.76
C LYS A 71 5.45 8.43 -4.80
N LYS A 72 6.57 7.81 -4.38
CA LYS A 72 7.63 7.39 -5.29
C LYS A 72 7.17 6.27 -6.22
N LEU A 73 6.40 5.31 -5.72
CA LEU A 73 5.82 4.24 -6.56
C LEU A 73 4.91 4.83 -7.64
N LEU A 74 3.96 5.70 -7.27
CA LEU A 74 2.99 6.27 -8.21
C LEU A 74 3.62 7.23 -9.24
N ALA A 75 4.80 7.80 -8.94
CA ALA A 75 5.56 8.63 -9.88
C ALA A 75 6.38 7.81 -10.91
N MET A 76 6.46 6.50 -10.76
CA MET A 76 7.17 5.63 -11.72
C MET A 76 6.35 5.41 -13.00
N GLU A 77 7.02 5.06 -14.08
CA GLU A 77 6.35 4.55 -15.27
C GLU A 77 5.61 3.23 -14.95
N VAL A 78 4.49 2.97 -15.65
CA VAL A 78 3.61 1.81 -15.39
C VAL A 78 4.38 0.47 -15.39
N GLY A 79 5.35 0.29 -16.28
CA GLY A 79 6.18 -0.92 -16.33
C GLY A 79 7.05 -1.10 -15.08
N GLN A 80 7.60 -0.01 -14.54
CA GLN A 80 8.38 -0.03 -13.31
C GLN A 80 7.49 -0.27 -12.09
N GLN A 81 6.31 0.37 -12.03
CA GLN A 81 5.32 0.12 -10.97
C GLN A 81 4.98 -1.37 -10.88
N LYS A 82 4.63 -1.97 -12.03
CA LYS A 82 4.32 -3.40 -12.15
C LYS A 82 5.48 -4.26 -11.66
N LEU A 83 6.71 -3.98 -12.10
CA LEU A 83 7.90 -4.73 -11.71
C LEU A 83 8.10 -4.74 -10.18
N PHE A 84 7.96 -3.59 -9.52
CA PHE A 84 8.10 -3.49 -8.07
C PHE A 84 6.98 -4.24 -7.33
N ILE A 85 5.73 -4.05 -7.75
CA ILE A 85 4.57 -4.70 -7.11
C ILE A 85 4.66 -6.23 -7.23
N GLU A 86 4.97 -6.74 -8.42
CA GLU A 86 5.09 -8.18 -8.67
C GLU A 86 6.24 -8.82 -7.89
N ASN A 87 7.36 -8.11 -7.72
CA ASN A 87 8.56 -8.59 -7.05
C ASN A 87 8.69 -8.15 -5.57
N SER A 88 7.64 -7.60 -4.94
CA SER A 88 7.67 -7.10 -3.56
C SER A 88 8.18 -8.12 -2.53
N TYR A 89 7.76 -9.38 -2.66
CA TYR A 89 8.24 -10.47 -1.79
C TYR A 89 9.73 -10.78 -1.99
N LYS A 90 10.27 -10.63 -3.21
CA LYS A 90 11.72 -10.77 -3.46
C LYS A 90 12.49 -9.60 -2.83
N VAL A 91 11.97 -8.37 -2.91
CA VAL A 91 12.54 -7.20 -2.23
C VAL A 91 12.66 -7.45 -0.72
N LYS A 92 11.61 -8.01 -0.10
CA LYS A 92 11.62 -8.43 1.31
C LYS A 92 12.73 -9.44 1.60
N SER A 93 12.83 -10.50 0.81
CA SER A 93 13.86 -11.55 1.01
C SER A 93 15.28 -11.03 0.85
N LEU A 94 15.56 -10.21 -0.17
CA LEU A 94 16.87 -9.62 -0.41
C LEU A 94 17.27 -8.65 0.70
N SER A 95 16.32 -7.83 1.17
CA SER A 95 16.57 -6.89 2.26
C SER A 95 16.91 -7.59 3.57
N LYS A 96 16.25 -8.72 3.87
CA LYS A 96 16.58 -9.57 5.03
C LYS A 96 17.97 -10.19 4.90
N ALA A 97 18.30 -10.78 3.74
CA ALA A 97 19.61 -11.38 3.49
C ALA A 97 20.75 -10.36 3.66
N ARG A 98 20.58 -9.14 3.12
CA ARG A 98 21.52 -8.04 3.31
C ARG A 98 21.70 -7.66 4.78
N GLY A 99 20.60 -7.63 5.54
CA GLY A 99 20.63 -7.37 6.98
C GLY A 99 21.43 -8.41 7.77
N SER A 100 21.25 -9.70 7.46
CA SER A 100 22.00 -10.79 8.10
C SER A 100 23.50 -10.75 7.77
N LEU A 101 23.86 -10.51 6.50
CA LEU A 101 25.27 -10.39 6.10
C LEU A 101 25.98 -9.26 6.83
N ARG A 102 25.34 -8.08 6.95
CA ARG A 102 25.92 -6.94 7.67
C ARG A 102 26.17 -7.23 9.15
N LYS A 103 25.29 -7.97 9.82
CA LYS A 103 25.48 -8.35 11.23
C LYS A 103 26.65 -9.31 11.41
N ASN A 104 26.84 -10.24 10.50
CA ASN A 104 27.93 -11.21 10.56
C ASN A 104 29.31 -10.59 10.28
N CYS A 105 29.41 -9.48 9.54
CA CYS A 105 30.67 -8.77 9.30
C CYS A 105 31.11 -7.84 10.45
N LEU A 106 30.26 -7.62 11.45
CA LEU A 106 30.53 -6.72 12.59
C LEU A 106 30.82 -7.48 13.91
N MET A 107 30.85 -8.83 13.86
CA MET A 107 31.34 -9.72 14.93
C MET A 107 32.74 -10.20 14.57
#